data_AF-A0AB34GJ35-F1
#
_entry.id   AF-A0AB34GJ35-F1
#
_cell.length_a   1.000
_cell.length_b   1.000
_cell.length_c   1.000
_cell.angle_alpha   90.00
_cell.angle_beta   90.00
_cell.angle_gamma   90.00
#
_symmetry.space_group_name_H-M   'P 1'
#
loop_
_entity.id
_entity.type
_entity.pdbx_description
1 polymer ?
#
loop_
_entity_poly.entity_id
_entity_poly.type
_entity_poly.pdbx_seq_one_letter_code
_entity_poly.pdbx_strand_id
1 'polypeptide(L)'
;MLRWSKDIHGPERHYWVTLNRLKDAPGSTPNTGWEGNVRAIKWKNKEGTVHDGCKGRYVQDACVYGPGDLPWIIPSPSLFANQFDSTEPLVVSCLERWHRLKVLGQAEVPVEPHWHFQRESHFNMKLNR
;
A
#
# COMPACT_ATOMS: atom_id res chain seq x y z
N MET A 1 -28.90 5.39 -6.44
CA MET A 1 -27.47 5.72 -6.30
C MET A 1 -26.61 4.80 -7.18
N LEU A 2 -26.50 3.48 -6.93
CA LEU A 2 -25.70 2.57 -7.79
C LEU A 2 -26.08 2.65 -9.28
N ARG A 3 -27.38 2.59 -9.61
CA ARG A 3 -27.86 2.74 -11.00
C ARG A 3 -27.51 4.10 -11.61
N TRP A 4 -27.53 5.16 -10.82
CA TRP A 4 -27.22 6.52 -11.27
C TRP A 4 -25.72 6.70 -11.56
N SER A 5 -24.85 6.04 -10.77
CA SER A 5 -23.40 6.10 -10.97
C SER A 5 -22.91 5.34 -12.20
N LYS A 6 -23.74 4.52 -12.85
CA LYS A 6 -23.32 3.66 -13.97
C LYS A 6 -22.72 4.44 -15.14
N ASP A 7 -23.24 5.64 -15.41
CA ASP A 7 -22.89 6.42 -16.59
C ASP A 7 -21.87 7.54 -16.28
N ILE A 8 -21.26 7.51 -15.09
CA ILE A 8 -20.25 8.50 -14.65
C ILE A 8 -18.85 7.92 -14.84
N HIS A 9 -17.90 8.75 -15.26
CA HIS A 9 -16.50 8.34 -15.37
C HIS A 9 -15.85 8.14 -13.98
N GLY A 10 -15.32 6.95 -13.72
CA GLY A 10 -14.70 6.58 -12.45
C GLY A 10 -15.68 6.52 -11.27
N PRO A 11 -16.79 5.77 -11.40
CA PRO A 11 -17.84 5.76 -10.39
C PRO A 11 -17.35 5.24 -9.03
N GLU A 12 -16.32 4.40 -9.01
CA GLU A 12 -15.68 3.88 -7.81
C GLU A 12 -15.13 4.98 -6.90
N ARG A 13 -14.70 6.12 -7.46
CA ARG A 13 -14.16 7.24 -6.68
C ARG A 13 -15.23 7.97 -5.87
N HIS A 14 -16.48 7.91 -6.32
CA HIS A 14 -17.59 8.63 -5.70
C HIS A 14 -18.52 7.70 -4.94
N TYR A 15 -18.76 6.50 -5.47
CA TYR A 15 -19.73 5.54 -4.95
C TYR A 15 -19.45 5.18 -3.48
N TRP A 16 -18.24 4.73 -3.17
CA TRP A 16 -17.90 4.27 -1.82
C TRP A 16 -17.92 5.40 -0.80
N VAL A 17 -17.41 6.58 -1.16
CA VAL A 17 -17.40 7.74 -0.26
C VAL A 17 -18.81 8.23 0.05
N THR A 18 -19.69 8.25 -0.95
CA THR A 18 -21.10 8.60 -0.73
C THR A 18 -21.81 7.60 0.15
N LEU A 19 -21.62 6.29 -0.07
CA LEU A 19 -22.20 5.26 0.80
C LEU A 19 -21.71 5.38 2.25
N ASN A 20 -20.41 5.61 2.44
CA ASN A 20 -19.82 5.76 3.77
C ASN A 20 -20.33 7.01 4.52
N ARG A 21 -21.01 7.94 3.86
CA ARG A 21 -21.60 9.14 4.46
C ARG A 21 -23.11 9.06 4.67
N LEU A 22 -23.77 7.98 4.27
CA LEU A 22 -25.19 7.78 4.53
C LEU A 22 -25.41 7.45 6.00
N LYS A 23 -26.16 8.31 6.71
CA LYS A 23 -26.39 8.18 8.16
C LYS A 23 -26.95 6.81 8.57
N ASP A 24 -27.78 6.21 7.72
CA ASP A 24 -28.45 4.94 8.00
C ASP A 24 -27.62 3.72 7.53
N ALA A 25 -26.45 3.93 6.93
CA ALA A 25 -25.56 2.85 6.53
C ALA A 25 -24.74 2.34 7.73
N PRO A 26 -24.66 1.01 7.96
CA PRO A 26 -23.85 0.45 9.02
C PRO A 26 -22.37 0.85 8.90
N GLY A 27 -21.78 1.31 10.01
CA GLY A 27 -20.38 1.73 10.05
C GLY A 27 -20.07 3.04 9.32
N SER A 28 -21.09 3.82 8.92
CA SER A 28 -20.90 5.10 8.24
C SER A 28 -20.23 6.14 9.14
N THR A 29 -19.49 7.04 8.49
CA THR A 29 -18.81 8.17 9.13
C THR A 29 -19.23 9.49 8.45
N PRO A 30 -20.46 9.98 8.70
CA PRO A 30 -21.06 11.08 7.95
C PRO A 30 -20.31 12.41 8.07
N ASN A 31 -19.55 12.62 9.15
CA ASN A 31 -18.85 13.87 9.46
C ASN A 31 -17.33 13.81 9.19
N THR A 32 -16.81 12.72 8.63
CA THR A 32 -15.36 12.59 8.40
C THR A 32 -14.91 13.20 7.08
N GLY A 33 -13.69 13.75 7.10
CA GLY A 33 -13.01 14.30 5.93
C GLY A 33 -12.60 13.24 4.90
N TRP A 34 -11.70 13.61 4.00
CA TRP A 34 -11.14 12.73 2.97
C TRP A 34 -9.95 11.90 3.47
N GLU A 35 -9.55 12.09 4.72
CA GLU A 35 -8.43 11.38 5.33
C GLU A 35 -8.80 9.93 5.63
N GLY A 36 -7.87 9.02 5.37
CA GLY A 36 -8.05 7.60 5.61
C GLY A 36 -6.76 6.81 5.35
N ASN A 37 -6.60 5.71 6.09
CA ASN A 37 -5.38 4.89 6.10
C ASN A 37 -5.58 3.55 5.38
N VAL A 38 -6.42 3.49 4.35
CA VAL A 38 -6.61 2.25 3.58
C VAL A 38 -5.43 2.02 2.64
N ARG A 39 -4.99 3.07 1.92
CA ARG A 39 -3.89 2.99 0.95
C ARG A 39 -2.94 4.17 1.13
N ALA A 40 -1.66 3.87 1.32
CA ALA A 40 -0.60 4.84 1.15
C ALA A 40 -0.41 5.07 -0.35
N ILE A 41 -0.55 6.32 -0.79
CA ILE A 41 -0.29 6.76 -2.17
C ILE A 41 0.53 8.05 -2.09
N LYS A 42 1.67 8.09 -2.78
CA LYS A 42 2.41 9.34 -2.98
C LYS A 42 1.88 10.03 -4.23
N TRP A 43 1.13 11.11 -4.05
CA TRP A 43 0.64 11.94 -5.13
C TRP A 43 1.65 13.01 -5.49
N LYS A 44 1.91 13.23 -6.78
CA LYS A 44 2.88 14.22 -7.27
C LYS A 44 2.60 15.63 -6.73
N ASN A 45 1.34 16.01 -6.59
CA ASN A 45 0.95 17.31 -6.04
C ASN A 45 1.14 17.47 -4.52
N LYS A 46 1.55 16.40 -3.81
CA LYS A 46 1.89 16.41 -2.37
C LYS A 46 3.40 16.36 -2.12
N GLU A 47 4.20 16.36 -3.17
CA GLU A 47 5.66 16.49 -3.07
C GLU A 47 6.06 17.80 -2.39
N GLY A 48 7.03 17.73 -1.48
CA GLY A 48 7.51 18.86 -0.68
C GLY A 48 6.62 19.24 0.51
N THR A 49 5.43 18.65 0.65
CA THR A 49 4.52 18.91 1.78
C THR A 49 4.30 17.67 2.64
N VAL A 50 3.90 16.55 2.03
CA VAL A 50 3.61 15.28 2.73
C VAL A 50 4.76 14.28 2.59
N HIS A 51 5.52 14.37 1.51
CA HIS A 51 6.67 13.50 1.24
C HIS A 51 7.75 14.20 0.43
N ASP A 52 8.97 13.68 0.53
CA ASP A 52 10.17 14.14 -0.20
C ASP A 52 10.24 13.58 -1.64
N GLY A 53 9.13 13.67 -2.37
CA GLY A 53 9.02 13.14 -3.73
C GLY A 53 8.98 11.61 -3.85
N CYS A 54 8.91 11.15 -5.09
CA CYS A 54 8.89 9.74 -5.48
C CYS A 54 10.33 9.28 -5.78
N LYS A 55 10.76 8.16 -5.20
CA LYS A 55 12.09 7.58 -5.46
C LYS A 55 12.04 6.43 -6.49
N GLY A 56 10.89 6.24 -7.14
CA GLY A 56 10.70 5.45 -8.35
C GLY A 56 10.34 6.35 -9.52
N ARG A 57 9.11 6.24 -10.03
CA ARG A 57 8.61 7.06 -11.15
C ARG A 57 7.14 7.45 -10.97
N TYR A 58 6.73 8.58 -11.52
CA TYR A 58 5.32 8.97 -11.54
C TYR A 58 4.59 8.39 -12.76
N VAL A 59 3.40 7.85 -12.55
CA VAL A 59 2.45 7.43 -13.58
C VAL A 59 1.08 8.00 -13.20
N GLN A 60 0.47 8.79 -14.09
CA GLN A 60 -0.83 9.45 -13.84
C GLN A 60 -0.86 10.17 -12.48
N ASP A 61 0.20 10.93 -12.17
CA ASP A 61 0.40 11.69 -10.93
C ASP A 61 0.49 10.88 -9.63
N ALA A 62 0.49 9.54 -9.71
CA ALA A 62 0.77 8.66 -8.57
C ALA A 62 2.19 8.08 -8.69
N CYS A 63 2.89 7.94 -7.57
CA CYS A 63 4.19 7.29 -7.52
C CYS A 63 4.04 5.78 -7.68
N VAL A 64 4.75 5.23 -8.66
CA VAL A 64 5.14 3.82 -8.70
C VAL A 64 6.42 3.72 -7.88
N TYR A 65 6.34 3.03 -6.74
CA TYR A 65 7.39 3.02 -5.73
C TYR A 65 8.67 2.36 -6.23
N GLY A 66 9.80 3.00 -5.93
CA GLY A 66 11.13 2.42 -6.05
C GLY A 66 11.67 1.96 -4.69
N PRO A 67 12.84 1.28 -4.64
CA PRO A 67 13.44 0.84 -3.38
C PRO A 67 13.69 2.00 -2.38
N GLY A 68 13.97 3.20 -2.87
CA GLY A 68 14.15 4.40 -2.05
C GLY A 68 12.87 4.90 -1.37
N ASP A 69 11.69 4.41 -1.75
CA ASP A 69 10.42 4.76 -1.11
C ASP A 69 10.09 3.87 0.09
N LEU A 70 10.80 2.74 0.27
CA LEU A 70 10.59 1.82 1.39
C LEU A 70 10.60 2.48 2.78
N PRO A 71 11.53 3.41 3.11
CA PRO A 71 11.52 4.10 4.40
C PRO A 71 10.28 4.96 4.66
N TRP A 72 9.54 5.34 3.61
CA TRP A 72 8.28 6.07 3.74
C TRP A 72 7.08 5.12 3.82
N ILE A 73 7.12 4.01 3.08
CA ILE A 73 6.03 3.01 3.06
C ILE A 73 5.96 2.23 4.38
N ILE A 74 7.09 1.75 4.88
CA ILE A 74 7.17 0.84 6.04
C ILE A 74 6.55 1.44 7.33
N PRO A 75 6.83 2.69 7.72
CA PRO A 75 6.23 3.29 8.91
C PRO A 75 4.84 3.88 8.66
N SER A 76 4.29 3.79 7.43
CA SER A 76 2.96 4.32 7.13
C SER A 76 1.90 3.63 7.98
N PRO A 77 0.92 4.38 8.53
CA PRO A 77 -0.23 3.78 9.22
C PRO A 77 -1.21 3.10 8.24
N SER A 78 -0.94 3.15 6.94
CA SER A 78 -1.84 2.60 5.92
C SER A 78 -1.81 1.07 5.88
N LEU A 79 -2.96 0.45 5.62
CA LEU A 79 -3.07 -1.01 5.49
C LEU A 79 -2.39 -1.55 4.23
N PHE A 80 -2.48 -0.81 3.13
CA PHE A 80 -1.88 -1.16 1.84
C PHE A 80 -1.08 0.02 1.29
N ALA A 81 -0.26 -0.24 0.28
CA ALA A 81 0.46 0.79 -0.47
C ALA A 81 0.20 0.64 -1.97
N ASN A 82 0.12 1.75 -2.69
CA ASN A 82 -0.06 1.78 -4.14
C ASN A 82 0.75 2.94 -4.78
N GLN A 83 1.48 2.76 -5.88
CA GLN A 83 1.52 1.60 -6.79
C GLN A 83 2.89 0.91 -6.81
N PHE A 84 2.92 -0.38 -7.15
CA PHE A 84 4.15 -1.13 -7.40
C PHE A 84 4.27 -1.50 -8.87
N ASP A 85 5.50 -1.58 -9.36
CA ASP A 85 5.79 -2.10 -10.70
C ASP A 85 5.83 -3.64 -10.65
N SER A 86 5.00 -4.31 -11.45
CA SER A 86 4.99 -5.77 -11.53
C SER A 86 6.24 -6.33 -12.23
N THR A 87 6.94 -5.53 -13.03
CA THR A 87 8.16 -5.98 -13.72
C THR A 87 9.40 -5.84 -12.85
N GLU A 88 9.36 -4.99 -11.81
CA GLU A 88 10.45 -4.79 -10.86
C GLU A 88 10.06 -5.29 -9.46
N PRO A 89 10.24 -6.59 -9.17
CA PRO A 89 9.73 -7.20 -7.95
C PRO A 89 10.53 -6.84 -6.70
N LEU A 90 11.62 -6.07 -6.80
CA LEU A 90 12.53 -5.81 -5.69
C LEU A 90 11.82 -5.11 -4.52
N VAL A 91 11.04 -4.06 -4.79
CA VAL A 91 10.33 -3.32 -3.74
C VAL A 91 9.34 -4.22 -3.01
N VAL A 92 8.57 -5.01 -3.78
CA VAL A 92 7.59 -5.97 -3.24
C VAL A 92 8.28 -7.07 -2.44
N SER A 93 9.41 -7.60 -2.93
CA SER A 93 10.20 -8.63 -2.26
C SER A 93 10.77 -8.14 -0.93
N CYS A 94 11.26 -6.90 -0.89
CA CYS A 94 11.76 -6.26 0.33
C CYS A 94 10.63 -6.06 1.35
N LEU A 95 9.46 -5.58 0.91
CA LEU A 95 8.29 -5.45 1.79
C LEU A 95 7.83 -6.80 2.32
N GLU A 96 7.72 -7.82 1.46
CA GLU A 96 7.34 -9.18 1.85
C GLU A 96 8.31 -9.72 2.92
N ARG A 97 9.62 -9.59 2.68
CA ARG A 97 10.64 -10.04 3.64
C ARG A 97 10.54 -9.28 4.95
N TRP A 98 10.39 -7.96 4.92
CA TRP A 98 10.25 -7.14 6.12
C TRP A 98 9.02 -7.53 6.95
N HIS A 99 7.85 -7.60 6.31
CA HIS A 99 6.59 -7.98 6.97
C HIS A 99 6.65 -9.41 7.52
N ARG A 100 7.15 -10.37 6.74
CA ARG A 100 7.27 -11.77 7.17
C ARG A 100 8.20 -11.91 8.37
N LEU A 101 9.38 -11.27 8.35
CA LEU A 101 10.29 -11.28 9.51
C LEU A 101 9.64 -10.66 10.75
N LYS A 102 8.91 -9.55 10.58
CA LYS A 102 8.20 -8.88 11.68
C LYS A 102 7.11 -9.79 12.28
N VAL A 103 6.27 -10.38 11.45
CA VAL A 103 5.16 -11.25 11.90
C VAL A 103 5.70 -12.51 12.56
N LEU A 104 6.72 -13.15 11.98
CA LEU A 104 7.34 -14.35 12.55
C LEU A 104 8.02 -14.07 13.90
N GLY A 105 8.62 -12.89 14.07
CA GLY A 105 9.20 -12.46 15.36
C GLY A 105 8.14 -12.18 16.44
N GLN A 106 6.87 -12.07 16.07
CA GLN A 106 5.73 -11.80 16.96
C GLN A 106 4.76 -12.98 17.05
N ALA A 107 5.13 -14.15 16.51
CA ALA A 107 4.23 -15.30 16.47
C ALA A 107 4.04 -15.90 17.86
N GLU A 108 2.79 -16.04 18.30
CA GLU A 108 2.42 -16.71 19.56
C GLU A 108 2.28 -18.23 19.40
N VAL A 109 2.28 -18.71 18.15
CA VAL A 109 2.16 -20.12 17.77
C VAL A 109 3.48 -20.63 17.21
N PRO A 110 3.73 -21.96 17.27
CA PRO A 110 4.91 -22.55 16.64
C PRO A 110 5.00 -22.18 15.17
N VAL A 111 6.15 -21.63 14.76
CA VAL A 111 6.39 -21.22 13.39
C VAL A 111 6.61 -22.44 12.50
N GLU A 112 5.83 -22.55 11.44
CA GLU A 112 6.01 -23.62 10.46
C GLU A 112 7.17 -23.32 9.49
N PRO A 113 7.94 -24.34 9.07
CA PRO A 113 9.08 -24.15 8.16
C PRO A 113 8.72 -23.42 6.86
N HIS A 114 7.51 -23.66 6.34
CA HIS A 114 7.03 -23.07 5.10
C HIS A 114 6.64 -21.59 5.20
N TRP A 115 6.56 -21.03 6.42
CA TRP A 115 6.33 -19.60 6.63
C TRP A 115 7.60 -18.76 6.48
N HIS A 116 8.78 -19.37 6.54
CA HIS A 116 10.04 -18.66 6.34
C HIS A 116 10.22 -18.26 4.88
N PHE A 117 10.99 -17.19 4.66
CA PHE A 117 11.42 -16.83 3.32
C PHE A 117 12.30 -17.96 2.77
N GLN A 118 12.06 -18.36 1.50
CA GLN A 118 12.90 -19.30 0.79
C GLN A 118 14.36 -18.82 0.87
N ARG A 119 15.27 -19.68 1.36
CA ARG A 119 16.70 -19.33 1.46
C ARG A 119 17.29 -19.03 0.10
N GLU A 120 16.79 -19.69 -0.94
CA GLU A 120 17.17 -19.44 -2.32
C GLU A 120 16.14 -18.48 -2.95
N SER A 121 16.54 -17.22 -3.07
CA SER A 121 15.84 -16.25 -3.89
C SER A 121 16.88 -15.50 -4.72
N HIS A 122 16.46 -14.92 -5.84
CA HIS A 122 17.33 -14.09 -6.69
C HIS A 122 18.02 -12.95 -5.90
N PHE A 123 17.48 -12.58 -4.73
CA PHE A 123 18.04 -11.56 -3.83
C PHE A 123 18.87 -12.13 -2.68
N ASN A 124 18.79 -13.43 -2.39
CA ASN A 124 19.69 -14.14 -1.47
C ASN A 124 20.83 -14.79 -2.27
N MET A 125 21.53 -14.03 -3.11
CA MET A 125 22.89 -14.43 -3.47
C MET A 125 23.69 -14.48 -2.17
N LYS A 126 24.26 -15.64 -1.86
CA LYS A 126 25.25 -15.77 -0.78
C LYS A 126 26.24 -14.63 -0.96
N LEU A 127 26.34 -13.73 0.03
CA LEU A 127 27.51 -12.88 0.17
C LEU A 127 28.68 -13.85 0.25
N ASN A 128 29.48 -13.92 -0.80
CA ASN A 128 30.68 -14.73 -0.82
C ASN A 128 31.61 -14.17 0.25
N ARG A 129 31.65 -14.91 1.37
CA ARG A 129 32.66 -15.05 2.41
C ARG A 129 33.49 -13.83 2.79
#